data_AF-A0A2D7APT0-F1
#
_entry.id   AF-A0A2D7APT0-F1
#
_cell.length_a   1.000
_cell.length_b   1.000
_cell.length_c   1.000
_cell.angle_alpha   90.00
_cell.angle_beta   90.00
_cell.angle_gamma   90.00
#
_symmetry.space_group_name_H-M   'P 1'
#
loop_
_entity.id
_entity.type
_entity.pdbx_description
1 polymer ?
#
loop_
_entity_poly.entity_id
_entity_poly.type
_entity_poly.pdbx_seq_one_letter_code
_entity_poly.pdbx_strand_id
1 'polypeptide(L)'
;MTKEAEIFKSNNQLDYQKLSMKDFNNFPILSGIYSFSVDQIVFDLICIKNDDASVVKNFWQGNYDKLTLTKWLKITKKEGIYFDIGSHTGLFTILGLLSNPKNYLISIEPSFTNLGRMRSNLRLNNLFKN
;
A
#
# COMPACT_ATOMS: atom_id res chain seq x y z
N MET A 1 2.27 -8.20 -11.51
CA MET A 1 1.22 -8.84 -10.71
C MET A 1 1.29 -10.36 -10.92
N THR A 2 1.05 -11.17 -9.89
CA THR A 2 1.02 -12.64 -10.03
C THR A 2 -0.28 -13.10 -10.70
N LYS A 3 -0.21 -13.61 -11.94
CA LYS A 3 -1.39 -14.13 -12.68
C LYS A 3 -2.12 -15.27 -11.95
N GLU A 4 -1.37 -16.13 -11.26
CA GLU A 4 -1.94 -17.27 -10.51
C GLU A 4 -2.90 -16.81 -9.40
N ALA A 5 -2.57 -15.70 -8.72
CA ALA A 5 -3.42 -15.13 -7.68
C ALA A 5 -4.71 -14.54 -8.24
N GLU A 6 -4.65 -13.90 -9.42
CA GLU A 6 -5.84 -13.39 -10.12
C GLU A 6 -6.77 -14.53 -10.54
N ILE A 7 -6.23 -15.58 -11.15
CA ILE A 7 -6.98 -16.78 -11.57
C ILE A 7 -7.59 -17.48 -10.35
N PHE A 8 -6.82 -17.62 -9.27
CA PHE A 8 -7.35 -18.20 -8.04
C PHE A 8 -8.50 -17.36 -7.48
N LYS A 9 -8.34 -16.03 -7.44
CA LYS A 9 -9.36 -15.13 -6.93
C LYS A 9 -10.64 -15.15 -7.79
N SER A 10 -10.52 -15.24 -9.11
CA SER A 10 -11.67 -15.30 -10.02
C SER A 10 -12.43 -16.62 -9.94
N ASN A 11 -11.70 -17.73 -9.72
CA ASN A 11 -12.28 -19.08 -9.72
C ASN A 11 -12.87 -19.47 -8.36
N ASN A 12 -12.44 -18.84 -7.27
CA ASN A 12 -12.89 -19.15 -5.92
C ASN A 12 -13.83 -18.07 -5.38
N GLN A 13 -15.09 -18.43 -5.11
CA GLN A 13 -16.10 -17.55 -4.49
C GLN A 13 -16.01 -17.59 -2.97
N LEU A 14 -14.84 -17.23 -2.42
CA LEU A 14 -14.65 -17.14 -0.97
C LEU A 14 -15.10 -15.78 -0.44
N ASP A 15 -15.56 -15.74 0.81
CA ASP A 15 -15.78 -14.49 1.52
C ASP A 15 -14.44 -13.92 2.04
N TYR A 16 -13.68 -13.30 1.14
CA TYR A 16 -12.33 -12.79 1.44
C TYR A 16 -12.30 -11.77 2.58
N GLN A 17 -13.41 -11.08 2.87
CA GLN A 17 -13.49 -10.12 3.98
C GLN A 17 -13.34 -10.78 5.35
N LYS A 18 -13.71 -12.06 5.47
CA LYS A 18 -13.62 -12.82 6.74
C LYS A 18 -12.28 -13.52 6.94
N LEU A 19 -11.41 -13.50 5.93
CA LEU A 19 -10.12 -14.19 5.96
C LEU A 19 -9.03 -13.33 6.58
N SER A 20 -8.05 -14.01 7.17
CA SER A 20 -6.89 -13.43 7.85
C SER A 20 -5.62 -13.54 7.00
N MET A 21 -4.54 -12.89 7.45
CA MET A 21 -3.21 -13.07 6.85
C MET A 21 -2.74 -14.53 6.88
N LYS A 22 -3.15 -15.30 7.90
CA LYS A 22 -2.80 -16.73 7.98
C LYS A 22 -3.44 -17.52 6.84
N ASP A 23 -4.67 -17.17 6.46
CA ASP A 23 -5.37 -17.79 5.34
C ASP A 23 -4.73 -17.38 4.01
N PHE A 24 -4.43 -16.09 3.83
CA PHE A 24 -3.78 -15.58 2.62
C PHE A 24 -2.38 -16.14 2.36
N ASN A 25 -1.68 -16.58 3.42
CA ASN A 25 -0.39 -17.25 3.26
C ASN A 25 -0.51 -18.67 2.66
N ASN A 26 -1.71 -19.25 2.62
CA ASN A 26 -1.99 -20.52 1.94
C ASN A 26 -2.47 -20.32 0.49
N PHE A 27 -2.65 -19.07 0.06
CA PHE A 27 -3.06 -18.73 -1.31
C PHE A 27 -1.85 -18.49 -2.21
N PRO A 28 -2.03 -18.36 -3.54
CA PRO A 28 -0.92 -18.02 -4.43
C PRO A 28 -0.20 -16.75 -3.99
N ILE A 29 1.13 -16.82 -4.03
CA ILE A 29 2.01 -15.79 -3.50
C ILE A 29 1.95 -14.53 -4.38
N LEU A 30 1.78 -13.37 -3.74
CA LEU A 30 1.81 -12.08 -4.41
C LEU A 30 3.27 -11.62 -4.61
N SER A 31 3.62 -11.29 -5.86
CA SER A 31 4.90 -10.72 -6.24
C SER A 31 4.74 -9.82 -7.47
N GLY A 32 5.09 -8.55 -7.33
CA GLY A 32 4.99 -7.54 -8.38
C GLY A 32 4.40 -6.23 -7.88
N ILE A 33 3.82 -5.48 -8.80
CA ILE A 33 3.18 -4.17 -8.54
C ILE A 33 1.68 -4.37 -8.39
N TYR A 34 1.10 -3.71 -7.38
CA TYR A 34 -0.32 -3.78 -7.03
C TYR A 34 -0.87 -2.38 -6.76
N SER A 35 -2.04 -2.08 -7.35
CA SER A 35 -2.67 -0.78 -7.22
C SER A 35 -3.53 -0.66 -5.98
N PHE A 36 -3.51 0.53 -5.39
CA PHE A 36 -4.38 0.99 -4.32
C PHE A 36 -5.28 2.10 -4.86
N SER A 37 -6.49 2.18 -4.31
CA SER A 37 -7.41 3.27 -4.59
C SER A 37 -8.03 3.76 -3.29
N VAL A 38 -7.88 5.06 -3.02
CA VAL A 38 -8.50 5.75 -1.88
C VAL A 38 -9.16 7.02 -2.40
N ASP A 39 -10.49 7.06 -2.35
CA ASP A 39 -11.33 8.06 -3.03
C ASP A 39 -10.99 8.17 -4.54
N GLN A 40 -10.35 9.26 -4.97
CA GLN A 40 -9.94 9.50 -6.36
C GLN A 40 -8.43 9.33 -6.59
N ILE A 41 -7.67 9.00 -5.53
CA ILE A 41 -6.22 8.82 -5.63
C ILE A 41 -5.93 7.35 -5.88
N VAL A 42 -5.21 7.09 -6.97
CA VAL A 42 -4.69 5.77 -7.33
C VAL A 42 -3.17 5.83 -7.28
N PHE A 43 -2.57 4.80 -6.69
CA PHE A 43 -1.13 4.67 -6.56
C PHE A 43 -0.74 3.20 -6.46
N ASP A 44 0.53 2.91 -6.69
CA ASP A 44 1.03 1.54 -6.76
C ASP A 44 2.03 1.24 -5.66
N LEU A 45 1.99 0.01 -5.15
CA LEU A 45 2.99 -0.52 -4.22
C LEU A 45 3.59 -1.81 -4.76
N ILE A 46 4.88 -1.99 -4.54
CA ILE A 46 5.58 -3.24 -4.81
C ILE A 46 5.39 -4.18 -3.62
N CYS A 47 5.02 -5.43 -3.90
CA CYS A 47 5.02 -6.54 -2.96
C CYS A 47 5.93 -7.65 -3.52
N ILE A 48 6.74 -8.26 -2.67
CA ILE A 48 7.59 -9.40 -3.01
C ILE A 48 7.32 -10.51 -2.03
N LYS A 49 6.84 -11.64 -2.53
CA LYS A 49 6.58 -12.86 -1.75
C LYS A 49 5.71 -12.61 -0.50
N ASN A 50 4.61 -11.88 -0.64
CA ASN A 50 3.73 -11.48 0.48
C ASN A 50 4.45 -10.68 1.61
N ASP A 51 5.57 -10.01 1.33
CA ASP A 51 6.32 -9.23 2.33
C ASP A 51 5.54 -8.03 2.88
N ASP A 52 4.54 -7.54 2.14
CA ASP A 52 3.70 -6.41 2.54
C ASP A 52 2.26 -6.83 2.83
N ALA A 53 1.92 -6.93 4.12
CA ALA A 53 0.58 -7.29 4.57
C ALA A 53 -0.51 -6.29 4.12
N SER A 54 -0.17 -5.01 3.92
CA SER A 54 -1.12 -4.02 3.43
C SER A 54 -1.50 -4.33 1.99
N VAL A 55 -0.52 -4.67 1.14
CA VAL A 55 -0.74 -5.07 -0.25
C VAL A 55 -1.50 -6.38 -0.33
N VAL A 56 -1.12 -7.37 0.48
CA VAL A 56 -1.78 -8.69 0.51
C VAL A 56 -3.25 -8.56 0.89
N LYS A 57 -3.57 -7.84 1.96
CA LYS A 57 -4.95 -7.59 2.37
C LYS A 57 -5.71 -6.79 1.31
N ASN A 58 -5.11 -5.73 0.77
CA ASN A 58 -5.76 -4.94 -0.27
C ASN A 58 -6.10 -5.77 -1.51
N PHE A 59 -5.18 -6.63 -1.95
CA PHE A 59 -5.43 -7.52 -3.08
C PHE A 59 -6.57 -8.50 -2.79
N TRP A 60 -6.53 -9.23 -1.67
CA TRP A 60 -7.53 -10.27 -1.40
C TRP A 60 -8.88 -9.69 -0.97
N GLN A 61 -8.88 -8.75 -0.05
CA GLN A 61 -10.08 -8.13 0.53
C GLN A 61 -10.60 -6.94 -0.30
N GLY A 62 -9.86 -6.51 -1.33
CA GLY A 62 -10.24 -5.35 -2.16
C GLY A 62 -10.10 -4.00 -1.45
N ASN A 63 -9.70 -3.99 -0.17
CA ASN A 63 -9.32 -2.80 0.57
C ASN A 63 -8.42 -3.19 1.75
N TYR A 64 -7.50 -2.30 2.13
CA TYR A 64 -6.77 -2.36 3.38
C TYR A 64 -7.07 -1.11 4.19
N ASP A 65 -7.48 -1.28 5.45
CA ASP A 65 -7.72 -0.20 6.43
C ASP A 65 -8.38 1.06 5.82
N LYS A 66 -9.48 0.86 5.09
CA LYS A 66 -10.15 1.90 4.32
C LYS A 66 -10.49 3.13 5.17
N LEU A 67 -10.95 2.92 6.40
CA LEU A 67 -11.33 4.00 7.31
C LEU A 67 -10.15 4.91 7.65
N THR A 68 -9.00 4.32 8.01
CA THR A 68 -7.80 5.08 8.39
C THR A 68 -7.20 5.79 7.18
N LEU A 69 -7.10 5.12 6.03
CA LEU A 69 -6.61 5.75 4.80
C LEU A 69 -7.50 6.93 4.36
N THR A 70 -8.82 6.80 4.43
CA THR A 70 -9.74 7.92 4.12
C THR A 70 -9.59 9.07 5.12
N LYS A 71 -9.37 8.79 6.41
CA LYS A 71 -9.11 9.84 7.42
C LYS A 71 -7.78 10.55 7.15
N TRP A 72 -6.72 9.79 6.89
CA TRP A 72 -5.42 10.34 6.54
C TRP A 72 -5.50 11.24 5.31
N LEU A 73 -6.12 10.77 4.24
CA LEU A 73 -6.36 11.53 3.02
C LEU A 73 -7.10 12.86 3.30
N LYS A 74 -8.11 12.86 4.17
CA LYS A 74 -8.82 14.10 4.54
C LYS A 74 -7.91 15.09 5.29
N ILE A 75 -7.03 14.58 6.15
CA ILE A 75 -6.09 15.40 6.92
C ILE A 75 -5.03 16.02 6.00
N THR A 76 -4.44 15.21 5.12
CA THR A 76 -3.33 15.61 4.23
C THR A 76 -3.76 16.34 2.97
N LYS A 77 -5.06 16.56 2.74
CA LYS A 77 -5.53 17.50 1.71
C LYS A 77 -5.12 18.95 2.02
N LYS A 78 -4.95 19.29 3.30
CA LYS A 78 -4.42 20.60 3.71
C LYS A 78 -2.90 20.58 3.59
N GLU A 79 -2.32 21.69 3.15
CA GLU A 79 -0.86 21.86 3.13
C GLU A 79 -0.33 21.78 4.57
N GLY A 80 0.77 21.05 4.77
CA GLY A 80 1.38 20.93 6.09
C GLY A 80 2.65 20.08 6.14
N ILE A 81 3.22 20.02 7.34
CA ILE A 81 4.30 19.11 7.69
C ILE A 81 3.70 17.92 8.42
N TYR A 82 3.93 16.72 7.90
CA TYR A 82 3.35 15.48 8.41
C TYR A 82 4.45 14.49 8.76
N PHE A 83 4.23 13.73 9.83
CA PHE A 83 5.15 12.67 10.28
C PHE A 83 4.49 11.31 10.08
N ASP A 84 5.16 10.41 9.37
CA ASP A 84 4.77 9.01 9.18
C ASP A 84 5.77 8.12 9.92
N ILE A 85 5.42 7.75 11.15
CA ILE A 85 6.29 7.01 12.07
C ILE A 85 6.01 5.51 11.94
N GLY A 86 7.04 4.72 11.63
CA GLY A 86 6.85 3.33 11.21
C GLY A 86 6.26 3.25 9.81
N SER A 87 6.81 4.06 8.88
CA SER A 87 6.26 4.25 7.54
C SER A 87 6.28 2.99 6.67
N HIS A 88 6.97 1.93 7.11
CA HIS A 88 7.04 0.65 6.43
C HIS A 88 7.50 0.84 4.97
N THR A 89 6.68 0.42 4.03
CA THR A 89 6.89 0.50 2.58
C THR A 89 6.32 1.77 1.95
N GLY A 90 5.84 2.73 2.76
CA GLY A 90 5.48 4.08 2.33
C GLY A 90 4.01 4.30 2.00
N LEU A 91 3.08 3.41 2.40
CA LEU A 91 1.65 3.52 2.09
C LEU A 91 1.06 4.90 2.47
N PHE A 92 1.22 5.31 3.73
CA PHE A 92 0.68 6.59 4.22
C PHE A 92 1.46 7.79 3.69
N THR A 93 2.78 7.66 3.59
CA THR A 93 3.67 8.64 2.95
C THR A 93 3.21 8.97 1.52
N ILE A 94 3.01 7.95 0.67
CA ILE A 94 2.62 8.14 -0.73
C ILE A 94 1.24 8.79 -0.82
N LEU A 95 0.26 8.29 -0.06
CA LEU A 95 -1.08 8.86 -0.03
C LEU A 95 -1.08 10.34 0.42
N GLY A 96 -0.26 10.66 1.42
CA GLY A 96 -0.14 12.03 1.95
C GLY A 96 0.54 13.00 0.98
N LEU A 97 1.51 12.55 0.19
CA LEU A 97 2.15 13.37 -0.84
C LEU A 97 1.25 13.54 -2.08
N LEU A 98 0.53 12.50 -2.48
CA LEU A 98 -0.42 12.58 -3.60
C LEU A 98 -1.66 13.41 -3.28
N SER A 99 -2.06 13.50 -2.01
CA SER A 99 -3.24 14.28 -1.62
C SER A 99 -3.04 15.78 -1.75
N ASN A 100 -1.80 16.26 -1.60
CA ASN A 100 -1.43 17.65 -1.82
C ASN A 100 0.08 17.76 -2.11
N PRO A 101 0.48 18.21 -3.32
CA PRO A 101 1.90 18.29 -3.71
C PRO A 101 2.72 19.32 -2.94
N LYS A 102 2.07 20.17 -2.11
CA LYS A 102 2.75 21.12 -1.22
C LYS A 102 3.10 20.53 0.15
N ASN A 103 2.70 19.30 0.44
CA ASN A 103 3.00 18.66 1.71
C ASN A 103 4.49 18.37 1.86
N TYR A 104 5.00 18.56 3.07
CA TYR A 104 6.32 18.08 3.47
C TYR A 104 6.14 16.89 4.42
N LEU A 105 6.57 15.71 4.01
CA LEU A 105 6.31 14.48 4.74
C LEU A 105 7.62 13.86 5.23
N ILE A 106 7.74 13.69 6.54
CA ILE A 106 8.88 13.11 7.22
C ILE A 106 8.53 11.69 7.62
N SER A 107 9.10 10.72 6.90
CA SER A 107 8.86 9.29 7.12
C SER A 107 10.01 8.67 7.88
N ILE A 108 9.71 7.93 8.95
CA ILE A 108 10.71 7.27 9.80
C ILE A 108 10.45 5.76 9.78
N GLU A 109 11.42 4.99 9.31
CA GLU A 109 11.36 3.53 9.22
C GLU A 109 12.67 2.92 9.71
N PRO A 110 12.66 2.10 10.78
CA PRO A 110 13.87 1.49 11.32
C PRO A 110 14.44 0.35 10.45
N SER A 111 13.62 -0.33 9.65
CA SER A 111 14.09 -1.40 8.78
C SER A 111 14.65 -0.84 7.48
N PHE A 112 15.96 -1.03 7.26
CA PHE A 112 16.61 -0.63 6.01
C PHE A 112 15.98 -1.28 4.76
N THR A 113 15.48 -2.51 4.89
CA THR A 113 14.79 -3.21 3.81
C THR A 113 13.48 -2.51 3.46
N ASN A 114 12.68 -2.15 4.46
CA ASN A 114 11.43 -1.40 4.26
C ASN A 114 11.70 0.01 3.73
N LEU A 115 12.73 0.69 4.24
CA LEU A 115 13.17 1.99 3.74
C LEU A 115 13.58 1.91 2.26
N GLY A 116 14.33 0.89 1.87
CA GLY A 116 14.68 0.63 0.47
C GLY A 116 13.44 0.36 -0.41
N ARG A 117 12.48 -0.40 0.12
CA ARG A 117 11.18 -0.61 -0.54
C ARG A 117 10.40 0.69 -0.69
N MET A 118 10.30 1.50 0.36
CA MET A 118 9.62 2.79 0.37
C MET A 118 10.21 3.73 -0.67
N ARG A 119 11.54 3.85 -0.78
CA ARG A 119 12.18 4.64 -1.85
C ARG A 119 11.79 4.15 -3.24
N SER A 120 11.68 2.84 -3.42
CA SER A 120 11.25 2.25 -4.70
C SER A 120 9.78 2.56 -5.00
N ASN A 121 8.90 2.45 -4.01
CA ASN A 121 7.49 2.79 -4.14
C ASN A 121 7.28 4.30 -4.38
N LEU A 122 8.05 5.17 -3.73
CA LEU A 122 8.01 6.61 -3.99
C LEU A 122 8.42 6.94 -5.42
N ARG A 123 9.48 6.30 -5.94
CA ARG A 123 9.90 6.44 -7.34
C ARG A 123 8.84 5.91 -8.31
N LEU A 124 8.24 4.75 -8.01
CA LEU A 124 7.16 4.16 -8.80
C LEU A 124 5.98 5.13 -8.96
N ASN A 125 5.70 5.93 -7.93
CA ASN A 125 4.63 6.94 -7.93
C ASN A 125 5.10 8.35 -8.31
N ASN A 126 6.31 8.52 -8.86
CA ASN A 126 6.88 9.82 -9.27
C ASN A 126 7.05 10.85 -8.15
N LEU A 127 7.16 10.41 -6.89
CA LEU A 127 7.27 11.27 -5.70
C LEU A 127 8.71 11.48 -5.21
N PHE A 128 9.67 10.75 -5.78
CA PHE A 128 11.07 10.84 -5.41
C PHE A 128 11.94 10.70 -6.66
N LYS A 129 12.85 11.64 -6.86
CA LYS A 129 13.84 11.63 -7.95
C LYS A 129 15.23 11.44 -7.35
N ASN A 130 16.12 10.79 -8.11
CA ASN A 130 17.53 10.66 -7.75
C ASN A 130 18.24 11.99 -7.89
#